data_AF-A0A816HE43-F1
#
_entry.id   AF-A0A816HE43-F1
#
_cell.length_a   1.000
_cell.length_b   1.000
_cell.length_c   1.000
_cell.angle_alpha   90.00
_cell.angle_beta   90.00
_cell.angle_gamma   90.00
#
_symmetry.space_group_name_H-M   'P 1'
#
loop_
_entity.id
_entity.type
_entity.pdbx_description
1 polymer ?
#
loop_
_entity_poly.entity_id
_entity_poly.type
_entity_poly.pdbx_seq_one_letter_code
_entity_poly.pdbx_strand_id
1 'polypeptide(L)'
;MLLLSTILSLTCISLMIYYIIRLRRLYQYFSQRHIPTPPFRFFFGHLKILWSSASFHRQLEMWSKQYGKIYGIYQGIEHTFDVSDPDFLQEVFVKQFTNFPGRRQVLTGPGIHNLFSSSGAPWRRHRHILNPSFSAAKLKCMAPLIHGCIDNFMEKLGDHVKNGNEFNIYLYYKRLTMDVICK
;
A
#
# COMPACT_ATOMS: atom_id res chain seq x y z
N MET A 1 6.08 43.59 28.38
CA MET A 1 6.69 42.48 27.61
C MET A 1 6.76 41.16 28.39
N LEU A 2 7.18 41.15 29.67
CA LEU A 2 7.34 39.91 30.47
C LEU A 2 6.03 39.13 30.75
N LEU A 3 4.90 39.82 30.94
CA LEU A 3 3.59 39.16 31.14
C LEU A 3 3.10 38.45 29.87
N LEU A 4 3.33 39.04 28.69
CA LEU A 4 2.94 38.43 27.43
C LEU A 4 3.78 37.19 27.12
N SER A 5 5.09 37.24 27.39
CA SER A 5 5.99 36.10 27.15
C SER A 5 5.71 34.93 28.10
N THR A 6 5.33 35.20 29.36
CA THR A 6 4.96 34.16 30.34
C THR A 6 3.62 33.52 30.03
N ILE A 7 2.63 34.29 29.57
CA ILE A 7 1.35 33.73 29.12
C ILE A 7 1.55 32.84 27.89
N LEU A 8 2.37 33.29 26.92
CA LEU A 8 2.67 32.51 25.71
C LEU A 8 3.44 31.22 26.02
N SER A 9 4.37 31.24 26.98
CA SER A 9 5.09 30.02 27.37
C SER A 9 4.17 29.01 28.07
N LEU A 10 3.30 29.47 28.98
CA LEU A 10 2.34 28.60 29.67
C LEU A 10 1.33 27.97 28.71
N THR A 11 0.83 28.72 27.73
CA THR A 11 -0.09 28.19 26.71
C THR A 11 0.62 27.15 25.83
N CYS A 12 1.85 27.41 25.38
CA CYS A 12 2.66 26.43 24.66
C CYS A 12 2.90 25.15 25.46
N ILE A 13 3.24 25.26 26.75
CA ILE A 13 3.44 24.10 27.64
C ILE A 13 2.13 23.31 27.79
N SER A 14 1.01 23.99 28.02
CA SER A 14 -0.31 23.36 28.13
C SER A 14 -0.70 22.60 26.85
N LEU A 15 -0.51 23.21 25.68
CA LEU A 15 -0.75 22.57 24.38
C LEU A 15 0.18 21.37 24.16
N MET A 16 1.45 21.47 24.56
CA MET A 16 2.41 20.37 24.48
C MET A 16 2.00 19.20 25.38
N ILE A 17 1.58 19.47 26.62
CA ILE A 17 1.10 18.44 27.55
C ILE A 17 -0.16 17.78 26.99
N TYR A 18 -1.13 18.56 26.53
CA TYR A 18 -2.34 18.05 25.89
C TYR A 18 -2.01 17.15 24.70
N TYR A 19 -1.09 17.58 23.83
CA TYR A 19 -0.63 16.80 22.68
C TYR A 19 0.01 15.47 23.10
N ILE A 20 0.90 15.49 24.11
CA ILE A 20 1.54 14.28 24.65
C ILE A 20 0.50 13.31 25.23
N ILE A 21 -0.50 13.82 25.98
CA ILE A 21 -1.58 12.98 26.53
C ILE A 21 -2.40 12.36 25.40
N ARG A 22 -2.77 13.15 24.37
CA ARG A 22 -3.51 12.65 23.21
C ARG A 22 -2.74 11.55 22.49
N LEU A 23 -1.43 11.74 22.30
CA LEU A 23 -0.58 10.76 21.64
C LEU A 23 -0.38 9.48 22.47
N ARG A 24 -0.24 9.61 23.79
CA ARG A 24 -0.21 8.45 24.70
C ARG A 24 -1.49 7.63 24.62
N ARG A 25 -2.66 8.28 24.63
CA ARG A 25 -3.96 7.60 24.47
C ARG A 25 -4.06 6.89 23.12
N LEU A 26 -3.54 7.51 22.06
CA LEU A 26 -3.50 6.92 20.72
C LEU A 26 -2.70 5.61 20.73
N TYR A 27 -1.53 5.60 21.37
CA TYR A 27 -0.66 4.43 21.49
C TYR A 27 -1.09 3.40 22.54
N GLN A 28 -2.21 3.61 23.22
CA GLN A 28 -2.85 2.61 24.09
C GLN A 28 -3.96 1.83 23.37
N TYR A 29 -4.30 2.19 22.13
CA TYR A 29 -5.44 1.60 21.42
C TYR A 29 -5.42 0.06 21.34
N PHE A 30 -4.27 -0.53 20.98
CA PHE A 30 -4.14 -1.98 20.83
C PHE A 30 -3.97 -2.69 22.16
N SER A 31 -3.20 -2.12 23.09
CA SER A 31 -3.00 -2.71 24.42
C SER A 31 -4.32 -2.78 25.21
N GLN A 32 -5.16 -1.74 25.15
CA GLN A 32 -6.49 -1.73 25.77
C GLN A 32 -7.44 -2.81 25.19
N ARG A 33 -7.17 -3.28 23.97
CA ARG A 33 -7.98 -4.29 23.27
C ARG A 33 -7.33 -5.67 23.29
N HIS A 34 -6.21 -5.83 24.02
CA HIS A 34 -5.45 -7.08 24.07
C HIS A 34 -5.00 -7.57 22.69
N ILE A 35 -4.72 -6.62 21.77
CA ILE A 35 -4.21 -6.93 20.44
C ILE A 35 -2.68 -6.90 20.51
N PRO A 36 -1.97 -7.97 20.07
CA PRO A 36 -0.52 -7.99 20.01
C PRO A 36 0.02 -6.82 19.18
N THR A 37 1.08 -6.16 19.67
CA THR A 37 1.72 -5.04 18.97
C THR A 37 3.23 -5.13 19.16
N PRO A 38 4.02 -5.00 18.07
CA PRO A 38 5.47 -4.90 18.17
C PRO A 38 5.94 -3.65 18.95
N PRO A 39 7.17 -3.65 19.48
CA PRO A 39 7.78 -2.45 20.04
C PRO A 39 7.82 -1.31 19.02
N PHE A 40 7.38 -0.13 19.44
CA PHE A 40 7.34 1.07 18.61
C PHE A 40 8.06 2.24 19.27
N ARG A 41 8.39 3.26 18.48
CA ARG A 41 9.00 4.49 18.98
C ARG A 41 7.93 5.54 19.24
N PHE A 42 8.01 6.19 20.40
CA PHE A 42 7.15 7.33 20.72
C PHE A 42 7.28 8.43 19.64
N PHE A 43 6.17 9.11 19.31
CA PHE A 43 5.97 10.01 18.15
C PHE A 43 5.86 9.39 16.75
N PHE A 44 6.62 8.35 16.43
CA PHE A 44 6.66 7.81 15.06
C PHE A 44 5.90 6.49 14.89
N GLY A 45 5.46 5.88 15.99
CA GLY A 45 4.94 4.52 15.99
C GLY A 45 5.95 3.57 15.35
N HIS A 46 5.51 2.84 14.34
CA HIS A 46 6.32 1.88 13.60
C HIS A 46 6.92 2.47 12.32
N LEU A 47 6.59 3.72 11.94
CA LEU A 47 7.04 4.33 10.67
C LEU A 47 8.56 4.29 10.53
N LYS A 48 9.29 4.67 11.58
CA LYS A 48 10.76 4.68 11.56
C LYS A 48 11.31 3.28 11.27
N ILE A 49 10.78 2.25 11.92
CA ILE A 49 11.23 0.86 11.75
C ILE A 49 10.93 0.41 10.32
N LEU A 50 9.70 0.63 9.87
CA LEU A 50 9.23 0.25 8.53
C LEU A 50 10.04 0.92 7.42
N TRP A 51 10.34 2.21 7.55
CA TRP A 51 11.17 2.97 6.60
C TRP A 51 12.66 2.62 6.65
N SER A 52 13.18 2.24 7.82
CA SER A 52 14.58 1.82 7.96
C SER A 52 14.82 0.36 7.59
N SER A 53 13.77 -0.45 7.45
CA SER A 53 13.91 -1.86 7.13
C SER A 53 14.38 -2.04 5.69
N ALA A 54 15.26 -3.02 5.45
CA ALA A 54 15.71 -3.37 4.10
C ALA A 54 14.55 -3.83 3.20
N SER A 55 13.47 -4.34 3.79
CA SER A 55 12.24 -4.69 3.10
C SER A 55 11.05 -4.57 4.04
N PHE A 56 10.13 -3.67 3.70
CA PHE A 56 8.87 -3.46 4.42
C PHE A 56 8.10 -4.78 4.59
N HIS A 57 7.98 -5.56 3.51
CA HIS A 57 7.26 -6.83 3.52
C HIS A 57 7.91 -7.85 4.47
N ARG A 58 9.24 -8.01 4.42
CA ARG A 58 9.94 -8.94 5.32
C ARG A 58 9.78 -8.55 6.79
N GLN A 59 9.77 -7.24 7.09
CA GLN A 59 9.55 -6.78 8.45
C GLN A 59 8.15 -7.15 8.97
N LEU A 60 7.11 -7.02 8.14
CA LEU A 60 5.76 -7.44 8.48
C LEU A 60 5.66 -8.96 8.64
N GLU A 61 6.30 -9.72 7.74
CA GLU A 61 6.35 -11.19 7.84
C GLU A 61 7.00 -11.65 9.15
N MET A 62 8.11 -11.02 9.55
CA MET A 62 8.77 -11.30 10.83
C MET A 62 7.85 -11.01 12.02
N TRP A 63 7.12 -9.90 11.99
CA TRP A 63 6.17 -9.58 13.05
C TRP A 63 4.97 -10.51 13.06
N SER A 64 4.44 -10.92 11.91
CA SER A 64 3.39 -11.95 11.84
C SER A 64 3.83 -13.26 12.50
N LYS A 65 5.08 -13.69 12.26
CA LYS A 65 5.65 -14.89 12.92
C LYS A 65 5.78 -14.73 14.44
N GLN A 66 6.07 -13.53 14.93
CA GLN A 66 6.34 -13.27 16.35
C GLN A 66 5.09 -12.91 17.17
N TYR A 67 4.17 -12.14 16.60
CA TYR A 67 2.99 -11.57 17.27
C TYR A 67 1.69 -12.27 16.86
N GLY A 68 1.76 -13.22 15.93
CA GLY A 68 0.63 -14.00 15.44
C GLY A 68 0.04 -13.42 14.15
N LYS A 69 -0.94 -14.14 13.61
CA LYS A 69 -1.54 -13.85 12.29
C LYS A 69 -2.27 -12.50 12.23
N ILE A 70 -2.65 -11.94 13.37
CA ILE A 70 -3.33 -10.65 13.48
C ILE A 70 -2.64 -9.83 14.58
N TYR A 71 -2.08 -8.69 14.21
CA TYR A 71 -1.43 -7.78 15.15
C TYR A 71 -1.64 -6.32 14.74
N GLY A 72 -1.47 -5.42 15.70
CA GLY A 72 -1.64 -3.98 15.52
C GLY A 72 -0.30 -3.27 15.29
N ILE A 73 -0.29 -2.35 14.33
CA ILE A 73 0.80 -1.38 14.13
C ILE A 73 0.26 0.05 14.10
N TYR A 74 1.02 0.95 14.70
CA TYR A 74 0.82 2.39 14.62
C TYR A 74 1.61 2.97 13.44
N GLN A 75 0.91 3.48 12.43
CA GLN A 75 1.53 4.23 11.32
C GLN A 75 1.36 5.73 11.57
N GLY A 76 2.27 6.30 12.37
CA GLY A 76 2.12 7.66 12.88
C GLY A 76 0.97 7.73 13.88
N ILE A 77 -0.14 8.36 13.46
CA ILE A 77 -1.38 8.46 14.24
C ILE A 77 -2.44 7.42 13.83
N GLU A 78 -2.24 6.69 12.74
CA GLU A 78 -3.20 5.70 12.27
C GLU A 78 -3.03 4.36 12.97
N HIS A 79 -4.15 3.78 13.40
CA HIS A 79 -4.25 2.40 13.89
C HIS A 79 -4.41 1.46 12.70
N THR A 80 -3.41 0.63 12.43
CA THR A 80 -3.45 -0.34 11.33
C THR A 80 -3.38 -1.76 11.87
N PHE A 81 -4.25 -2.62 11.39
CA PHE A 81 -4.15 -4.05 11.61
C PHE A 81 -3.36 -4.68 10.47
N ASP A 82 -2.34 -5.46 10.81
CA ASP A 82 -1.70 -6.37 9.87
C ASP A 82 -2.32 -7.76 10.04
N VAL A 83 -2.78 -8.34 8.94
CA VAL A 83 -3.59 -9.55 8.93
C VAL A 83 -3.04 -10.51 7.89
N SER A 84 -2.70 -11.70 8.36
CA SER A 84 -2.24 -12.85 7.58
C SER A 84 -3.11 -14.10 7.80
N ASP A 85 -4.26 -13.92 8.47
CA ASP A 85 -5.26 -14.97 8.66
C ASP A 85 -6.21 -15.09 7.44
N PRO A 86 -6.20 -16.20 6.69
CA PRO A 86 -7.05 -16.37 5.51
C PRO A 86 -8.55 -16.24 5.80
N ASP A 87 -9.02 -16.71 6.95
CA ASP A 87 -10.45 -16.69 7.28
C ASP A 87 -10.92 -15.25 7.54
N PHE A 88 -10.09 -14.48 8.25
CA PHE A 88 -10.34 -13.05 8.45
C PHE A 88 -10.27 -12.28 7.13
N LEU A 89 -9.28 -12.59 6.28
CA LEU A 89 -9.15 -11.97 4.96
C LEU A 89 -10.37 -12.28 4.08
N GLN A 90 -10.90 -13.50 4.12
CA GLN A 90 -12.12 -13.86 3.41
C GLN A 90 -13.33 -13.08 3.95
N GLU A 91 -13.44 -12.92 5.27
CA GLU A 91 -14.50 -12.12 5.88
C GLU A 91 -14.47 -10.67 5.38
N VAL A 92 -13.30 -10.03 5.40
CA VAL A 92 -13.14 -8.61 5.02
C VAL A 92 -13.25 -8.40 3.50
N PHE A 93 -12.51 -9.18 2.70
CA PHE A 93 -12.37 -8.93 1.27
C PHE A 93 -13.47 -9.56 0.42
N VAL A 94 -14.22 -10.53 0.94
CA VAL A 94 -15.29 -11.22 0.20
C VAL A 94 -16.65 -10.98 0.83
N LYS A 95 -16.87 -11.46 2.06
CA LYS A 95 -18.21 -11.45 2.67
C LYS A 95 -18.68 -10.04 3.04
N GLN A 96 -17.79 -9.23 3.61
CA GLN A 96 -18.06 -7.87 4.07
C GLN A 96 -17.50 -6.80 3.10
N PHE A 97 -17.26 -7.16 1.84
CA PHE A 97 -16.62 -6.26 0.87
C PHE A 97 -17.30 -4.88 0.77
N THR A 98 -18.63 -4.83 0.93
CA THR A 98 -19.42 -3.59 0.91
C THR A 98 -19.08 -2.63 2.07
N ASN A 99 -18.65 -3.16 3.21
CA ASN A 99 -18.24 -2.39 4.40
C ASN A 99 -16.80 -1.89 4.29
N PHE A 100 -15.98 -2.50 3.44
CA PHE A 100 -14.58 -2.11 3.21
C PHE A 100 -14.32 -1.64 1.75
N PRO A 101 -15.04 -0.63 1.25
CA PRO A 101 -14.97 -0.23 -0.16
C PRO A 101 -13.77 0.65 -0.51
N GLY A 102 -12.98 1.07 0.49
CA GLY A 102 -11.89 2.02 0.33
C GLY A 102 -10.52 1.36 0.48
N ARG A 103 -9.56 1.84 -0.31
CA ARG A 103 -8.14 1.56 -0.10
C ARG A 103 -7.49 2.81 0.48
N ARG A 104 -6.45 2.63 1.29
CA ARG A 104 -5.63 3.76 1.77
C ARG A 104 -5.06 4.49 0.55
N GLN A 105 -5.28 5.79 0.45
CA GLN A 105 -4.65 6.61 -0.57
C GLN A 105 -3.18 6.78 -0.21
N VAL A 106 -2.32 6.04 -0.89
CA VAL A 106 -0.87 6.18 -0.77
C VAL A 106 -0.41 6.99 -1.97
N LEU A 107 -0.01 8.25 -1.72
CA LEU A 107 0.73 9.07 -2.69
C LEU A 107 0.01 9.38 -4.01
N THR A 108 -1.31 9.52 -4.03
CA THR A 108 -1.99 10.15 -5.16
C THR A 108 -1.86 11.66 -5.01
N GLY A 109 -1.16 12.32 -5.94
CA GLY A 109 -1.08 13.78 -5.98
C GLY A 109 -2.49 14.41 -5.98
N PRO A 110 -2.62 15.67 -5.51
CA PRO A 110 -3.92 16.34 -5.48
C PRO A 110 -4.57 16.30 -6.88
N GLY A 111 -5.83 15.86 -6.94
CA GLY A 111 -6.64 15.85 -8.17
C GLY A 111 -6.65 14.55 -9.00
N ILE A 112 -5.91 13.51 -8.62
CA ILE A 112 -5.96 12.23 -9.35
C ILE A 112 -7.16 11.39 -8.89
N HIS A 113 -8.23 11.39 -9.69
CA HIS A 113 -9.42 10.56 -9.47
C HIS A 113 -9.48 9.40 -10.48
N ASN A 114 -8.92 8.25 -10.12
CA ASN A 114 -8.91 7.05 -10.96
C ASN A 114 -9.45 5.83 -10.20
N LEU A 115 -9.45 4.66 -10.83
CA LEU A 115 -9.94 3.42 -10.20
C LEU A 115 -9.16 3.04 -8.92
N PHE A 116 -7.89 3.42 -8.81
CA PHE A 116 -7.03 3.06 -7.67
C PHE A 116 -7.11 4.07 -6.52
N SER A 117 -7.45 5.33 -6.80
CA SER A 117 -7.57 6.40 -5.80
C SER A 117 -8.99 6.62 -5.29
N SER A 118 -10.01 6.18 -6.04
CA SER A 118 -11.42 6.29 -5.66
C SER A 118 -11.85 5.22 -4.65
N SER A 119 -12.86 5.54 -3.85
CA SER A 119 -13.54 4.62 -2.94
C SER A 119 -15.05 4.75 -3.09
N GLY A 120 -15.81 3.78 -2.57
CA GLY A 120 -17.27 3.85 -2.52
C GLY A 120 -17.94 3.94 -3.90
N ALA A 121 -18.92 4.83 -4.06
CA ALA A 121 -19.70 4.96 -5.30
C ALA A 121 -18.85 5.36 -6.53
N PRO A 122 -17.93 6.34 -6.46
CA PRO A 122 -17.01 6.64 -7.56
C PRO A 122 -16.20 5.43 -8.03
N TRP A 123 -15.66 4.65 -7.10
CA TRP A 123 -14.92 3.42 -7.41
C TRP A 123 -15.81 2.38 -8.12
N ARG A 124 -17.04 2.16 -7.63
CA ARG A 124 -18.00 1.24 -8.26
C ARG A 124 -18.32 1.67 -9.70
N ARG A 125 -18.49 2.97 -9.93
CA ARG A 125 -18.74 3.53 -11.26
C ARG A 125 -17.57 3.27 -12.21
N HIS A 126 -16.34 3.61 -11.78
CA HIS A 126 -15.14 3.37 -12.58
C HIS A 126 -14.99 1.88 -12.92
N ARG A 127 -15.19 1.00 -11.93
CA ARG A 127 -15.09 -0.44 -12.12
C ARG A 127 -16.15 -0.98 -13.08
N HIS A 128 -17.39 -0.50 -12.98
CA HIS A 128 -18.47 -0.89 -13.88
C HIS A 128 -18.16 -0.54 -15.34
N ILE A 129 -17.57 0.63 -15.59
CA ILE A 129 -17.19 1.08 -16.94
C ILE A 129 -16.00 0.27 -17.50
N LEU A 130 -15.00 -0.05 -16.67
CA LEU A 130 -13.77 -0.70 -17.11
C LEU A 130 -13.86 -2.23 -17.22
N ASN A 131 -14.66 -2.88 -16.38
CA ASN A 131 -14.75 -4.35 -16.33
C ASN A 131 -15.03 -5.01 -17.70
N PRO A 132 -15.94 -4.50 -18.56
CA PRO A 132 -16.24 -5.12 -19.86
C PRO A 132 -15.03 -5.21 -20.80
N SER A 133 -14.09 -4.26 -20.72
CA SER A 133 -12.87 -4.23 -21.54
C SER A 133 -11.94 -5.41 -21.27
N PHE A 134 -12.03 -6.02 -20.09
CA PHE A 134 -11.24 -7.18 -19.68
C PHE A 134 -12.04 -8.49 -19.73
N SER A 135 -13.16 -8.53 -20.46
CA SER A 135 -13.91 -9.77 -20.69
C SER A 135 -13.09 -10.76 -21.53
N ALA A 136 -13.36 -12.07 -21.36
CA ALA A 136 -12.65 -13.11 -22.09
C ALA A 136 -12.72 -12.94 -23.62
N ALA A 137 -13.86 -12.45 -24.15
CA ALA A 137 -14.00 -12.15 -25.57
C ALA A 137 -13.07 -11.02 -26.03
N LYS A 138 -12.98 -9.92 -25.26
CA LYS A 138 -12.09 -8.80 -25.58
C LYS A 138 -10.61 -9.20 -25.48
N LEU A 139 -10.25 -9.97 -24.46
CA LEU A 139 -8.88 -10.50 -24.32
C LEU A 139 -8.49 -11.42 -25.49
N LYS A 140 -9.42 -12.27 -25.97
CA LYS A 140 -9.20 -13.09 -27.17
C LYS A 140 -8.95 -12.23 -28.42
N CYS A 141 -9.69 -11.13 -28.58
CA CYS A 141 -9.46 -10.19 -29.68
C CYS A 141 -8.09 -9.49 -29.61
N MET A 142 -7.54 -9.27 -28.40
CA MET A 142 -6.22 -8.68 -28.21
C MET A 142 -5.06 -9.67 -28.43
N ALA A 143 -5.31 -10.97 -28.33
CA ALA A 143 -4.28 -12.01 -28.40
C ALA A 143 -3.35 -11.88 -29.63
N PRO A 144 -3.83 -11.63 -30.87
CA PRO A 144 -2.95 -11.46 -32.02
C PRO A 144 -1.97 -10.28 -31.88
N LEU A 145 -2.40 -9.17 -31.27
CA LEU A 145 -1.54 -8.00 -31.03
C LEU A 145 -0.44 -8.32 -30.00
N ILE A 146 -0.81 -9.04 -28.95
CA ILE A 146 0.11 -9.52 -27.91
C ILE A 146 1.14 -10.47 -28.51
N HIS A 147 0.70 -11.43 -29.35
CA HIS A 147 1.59 -12.36 -30.04
C HIS A 147 2.63 -11.60 -30.87
N GLY A 148 2.21 -10.59 -31.65
CA GLY A 148 3.16 -9.78 -32.41
C GLY A 148 4.14 -8.99 -31.52
N CYS A 149 3.76 -8.59 -30.30
CA CYS A 149 4.72 -8.01 -29.34
C CYS A 149 5.72 -9.05 -28.83
N ILE A 150 5.26 -10.28 -28.57
CA ILE A 150 6.10 -11.39 -28.12
C ILE A 150 7.08 -11.79 -29.23
N ASP A 151 6.65 -11.86 -30.49
CA ASP A 151 7.51 -12.19 -31.61
C ASP A 151 8.67 -11.19 -31.73
N ASN A 152 8.37 -9.88 -31.66
CA ASN A 152 9.40 -8.83 -31.64
C ASN A 152 10.34 -8.97 -30.43
N PHE A 153 9.80 -9.30 -29.26
CA PHE A 153 10.61 -9.54 -28.06
C PHE A 153 11.57 -10.73 -28.26
N MET A 154 11.07 -11.84 -28.81
CA MET A 154 11.87 -13.04 -29.07
C MET A 154 12.96 -12.79 -30.12
N GLU A 155 12.68 -12.02 -31.16
CA GLU A 155 13.68 -11.60 -32.14
C GLU A 155 14.83 -10.84 -31.46
N LYS A 156 14.50 -9.85 -30.62
CA LYS A 156 15.51 -9.07 -29.88
C LYS A 156 16.33 -9.92 -28.90
N LEU A 157 15.75 -10.96 -28.32
CA LEU A 157 16.52 -11.92 -27.51
C LEU A 157 17.43 -12.79 -28.37
N GLY A 158 16.97 -13.19 -29.56
CA GLY A 158 17.77 -13.95 -30.52
C GLY A 158 19.07 -13.25 -30.93
N ASP A 159 19.05 -11.92 -31.03
CA ASP A 159 20.26 -11.12 -31.31
C ASP A 159 21.32 -11.25 -30.20
N HIS A 160 20.91 -11.33 -28.93
CA HIS A 160 21.86 -11.54 -27.81
C HIS A 160 22.43 -12.94 -27.78
N VAL A 161 21.60 -13.94 -28.09
CA VAL A 161 22.05 -15.34 -28.16
C VAL A 161 23.13 -15.50 -29.23
N LYS A 162 22.97 -14.89 -30.40
CA LYS A 162 23.96 -14.92 -31.49
C LYS A 162 25.29 -14.26 -31.10
N ASN A 163 25.22 -13.18 -30.32
CA ASN A 163 26.40 -12.43 -29.91
C ASN A 163 27.10 -13.02 -28.68
N GLY A 164 26.46 -13.98 -27.99
CA GLY A 164 27.02 -14.64 -26.80
C GLY A 164 27.18 -13.74 -25.58
N ASN A 165 26.53 -12.58 -25.56
CA ASN A 165 26.68 -11.58 -24.51
C ASN A 165 25.65 -11.79 -23.39
N GLU A 166 26.09 -11.62 -22.14
CA GLU A 166 25.17 -11.48 -21.01
C GLU A 166 24.35 -10.19 -21.15
N PHE A 167 23.07 -10.27 -20.83
CA PHE A 167 22.17 -9.11 -20.89
C PHE A 167 21.14 -9.13 -19.76
N ASN A 168 20.65 -7.94 -19.40
CA ASN A 168 19.62 -7.80 -18.39
C ASN A 168 18.22 -8.01 -18.99
N ILE A 169 17.65 -9.20 -18.78
CA ILE A 169 16.31 -9.57 -19.26
C ILE A 169 15.20 -8.64 -18.74
N TYR A 170 15.37 -8.02 -17.57
CA TYR A 170 14.36 -7.13 -16.98
C TYR A 170 14.05 -5.95 -17.90
N LEU A 171 15.05 -5.41 -18.61
CA LEU A 171 14.85 -4.30 -19.55
C LEU A 171 13.96 -4.71 -20.73
N TYR A 172 14.09 -5.95 -21.21
CA TYR A 172 13.30 -6.48 -22.31
C TYR A 172 11.87 -6.79 -21.89
N TYR A 173 11.67 -7.38 -20.70
CA TYR A 173 10.33 -7.56 -20.14
C TYR A 173 9.60 -6.23 -19.92
N LYS A 174 10.33 -5.19 -19.48
CA LYS A 174 9.75 -3.85 -19.34
C LYS A 174 9.26 -3.30 -20.68
N ARG A 175 10.04 -3.48 -21.75
CA ARG A 175 9.66 -3.07 -23.12
C ARG A 175 8.47 -3.87 -23.63
N LEU A 176 8.51 -5.20 -23.53
CA LEU A 176 7.39 -6.07 -23.90
C LEU A 176 6.09 -5.66 -23.19
N THR A 177 6.17 -5.40 -21.88
CA THR A 177 5.01 -4.96 -21.09
C THR A 177 4.44 -3.64 -21.61
N MET A 178 5.30 -2.66 -21.94
CA MET A 178 4.88 -1.38 -22.49
C MET A 178 4.22 -1.54 -23.87
N ASP A 179 4.83 -2.34 -24.75
CA ASP A 179 4.30 -2.60 -26.09
C ASP A 179 2.93 -3.28 -26.03
N VAL A 180 2.75 -4.23 -25.12
CA VAL A 180 1.46 -4.91 -24.89
C VAL A 180 0.40 -3.96 -24.35
N ILE A 181 0.77 -3.02 -23.46
CA ILE A 181 -0.18 -2.06 -22.88
C ILE A 181 -0.59 -0.97 -23.88
N CYS A 182 0.31 -0.58 -24.80
CA CYS A 182 0.09 0.54 -25.72
C CYS A 182 -0.51 0.17 -27.08
N LYS A 183 -0.54 -1.12 -27.45
CA LYS A 183 -1.22 -1.60 -28.66
C LYS A 183 -2.71 -1.77 -28.44
#